data_AF-A0A0S8KGU3-F1
#
_entry.id   AF-A0A0S8KGU3-F1
#
_cell.length_a   1.000
_cell.length_b   1.000
_cell.length_c   1.000
_cell.angle_alpha   90.00
_cell.angle_beta   90.00
_cell.angle_gamma   90.00
#
_symmetry.space_group_name_H-M   'P 1'
#
loop_
_entity.id
_entity.type
_entity.pdbx_description
1 polymer ?
#
loop_
_entity_poly.entity_id
_entity_poly.type
_entity_poly.pdbx_seq_one_letter_code
_entity_poly.pdbx_strand_id
1 'polypeptide(L)'
;MRTNWTLIAKVLAGEAGHEEEHILSRWSLQNKKNKQLIDMLKKNWESIEPEDGKIRVDTDQAWMNLRNRLENDGLLSDPAEPATTK
;
A
#
# COMPACT_ATOMS: atom_id res chain seq x y z
N MET A 1 21.68 -22.09 -1.91
CA MET A 1 20.23 -22.04 -2.22
C MET A 1 19.90 -20.66 -2.74
N ARG A 2 19.13 -20.54 -3.83
CA ARG A 2 18.58 -19.26 -4.29
C ARG A 2 17.34 -18.90 -3.47
N THR A 3 17.11 -17.60 -3.28
CA THR A 3 15.89 -17.09 -2.64
C THR A 3 14.68 -17.37 -3.53
N ASN A 4 13.65 -18.03 -3.00
CA ASN A 4 12.40 -18.26 -3.71
C ASN A 4 11.41 -17.12 -3.37
N TRP A 5 11.42 -16.07 -4.20
CA TRP A 5 10.61 -14.87 -3.99
C TRP A 5 9.11 -15.14 -4.06
N THR A 6 8.67 -16.07 -4.92
CA THR A 6 7.26 -16.44 -5.05
C THR A 6 6.71 -17.05 -3.77
N LEU A 7 7.48 -17.95 -3.14
CA LEU A 7 7.09 -18.56 -1.87
C LEU A 7 6.98 -17.51 -0.76
N ILE A 8 7.94 -16.59 -0.69
CA ILE A 8 7.94 -15.52 0.32
C ILE A 8 6.72 -14.61 0.15
N ALA A 9 6.42 -14.18 -1.08
CA ALA A 9 5.27 -13.33 -1.37
C ALA A 9 3.95 -14.00 -1.00
N LYS A 10 3.75 -15.28 -1.36
CA LYS A 10 2.56 -16.05 -0.97
C LYS A 10 2.38 -16.12 0.54
N VAL A 11 3.46 -16.38 1.28
CA VAL A 11 3.39 -16.46 2.76
C VAL A 11 3.04 -15.11 3.37
N LEU A 12 3.63 -14.01 2.86
CA LEU A 12 3.31 -12.66 3.35
C LEU A 12 1.87 -12.25 3.03
N ALA A 13 1.35 -12.65 1.87
CA ALA A 13 -0.04 -12.38 1.47
C ALA A 13 -1.08 -13.28 2.17
N GLY A 14 -0.66 -14.27 2.98
CA GLY A 14 -1.57 -15.23 3.60
C GLY A 14 -2.17 -16.26 2.63
N GLU A 15 -1.62 -16.39 1.42
CA GLU A 15 -2.07 -17.32 0.38
C GLU A 15 -1.35 -18.68 0.43
N ALA A 16 -0.35 -18.82 1.29
CA ALA A 16 0.46 -20.02 1.41
C ALA A 16 -0.24 -21.12 2.22
N GLY A 17 -0.02 -22.37 1.83
CA GLY A 17 -0.43 -23.52 2.62
C GLY A 17 0.55 -23.86 3.75
N HIS A 18 0.13 -24.73 4.67
CA HIS A 18 0.93 -25.16 5.83
C HIS A 18 2.29 -25.79 5.43
N GLU A 19 2.37 -26.46 4.29
CA GLU A 19 3.62 -27.03 3.77
C GLU A 19 4.58 -25.95 3.26
N GLU A 20 4.06 -24.94 2.54
CA GLU A 20 4.81 -23.80 2.02
C GLU A 20 5.39 -22.95 3.16
N GLU A 21 4.61 -22.69 4.21
CA GLU A 21 5.08 -22.03 5.43
C GLU A 21 6.20 -22.82 6.12
N HIS A 22 6.06 -24.14 6.19
CA HIS A 22 7.08 -25.01 6.80
C HIS A 22 8.38 -25.02 5.99
N ILE A 23 8.29 -25.01 4.66
CA ILE A 23 9.46 -24.88 3.77
C ILE A 23 10.16 -23.55 4.02
N LEU A 24 9.41 -22.43 4.08
CA LEU A 24 10.00 -21.12 4.32
C LEU A 24 10.64 -21.01 5.71
N SER A 25 9.98 -21.57 6.73
CA SER A 25 10.52 -21.65 8.09
C SER A 25 11.85 -22.40 8.14
N ARG A 26 11.92 -23.60 7.54
CA ARG A 26 13.18 -24.36 7.48
C ARG A 26 14.27 -23.61 6.72
N TRP A 27 13.93 -22.97 5.60
CA TRP A 27 14.89 -22.17 4.83
C TRP A 27 15.43 -20.97 5.63
N SER A 28 14.59 -20.34 6.46
CA SER A 28 15.01 -19.24 7.34
C SER A 28 16.00 -19.69 8.41
N LEU A 29 15.84 -20.91 8.93
CA LEU A 29 16.69 -21.48 9.98
C LEU A 29 18.07 -21.92 9.47
N GLN A 30 18.22 -22.15 8.17
CA GLN A 30 19.49 -22.57 7.57
C GLN A 30 20.57 -21.48 7.60
N ASN A 31 20.20 -20.19 7.65
CA ASN A 31 21.16 -19.09 7.63
C ASN A 31 20.60 -17.84 8.32
N LYS A 32 21.42 -17.21 9.17
CA LYS A 32 21.09 -15.93 9.83
C LYS A 32 20.68 -14.84 8.83
N LYS A 33 21.29 -14.78 7.63
CA LYS A 33 20.93 -13.83 6.57
C LYS A 33 19.52 -14.07 6.02
N ASN A 34 19.11 -15.34 5.89
CA ASN A 34 17.78 -15.69 5.42
C ASN A 34 16.71 -15.27 6.45
N LYS A 35 16.97 -15.56 7.73
CA LYS A 35 16.10 -15.11 8.82
C LYS A 35 15.96 -13.59 8.83
N GLN A 36 17.06 -12.85 8.78
CA GLN A 36 17.04 -11.39 8.75
C GLN A 36 16.27 -10.83 7.55
N LEU A 37 16.39 -11.46 6.37
CA LEU A 37 15.62 -11.07 5.20
C LEU A 37 14.11 -11.23 5.43
N ILE A 38 13.67 -12.38 5.96
CA ILE A 38 12.25 -12.62 6.23
C ILE A 38 11.71 -11.68 7.31
N ASP A 39 12.46 -11.48 8.39
CA ASP A 39 12.06 -10.57 9.46
C ASP A 39 11.91 -9.12 8.94
N MET A 40 12.84 -8.68 8.09
CA MET A 40 12.76 -7.36 7.44
C MET A 40 11.54 -7.27 6.51
N LEU A 41 11.29 -8.29 5.69
CA LEU A 41 10.15 -8.29 4.76
C LEU A 41 8.81 -8.31 5.49
N LYS A 42 8.69 -9.11 6.56
CA LYS A 42 7.49 -9.12 7.42
C LYS A 42 7.22 -7.76 8.04
N LYS A 43 8.25 -7.16 8.65
CA LYS A 43 8.14 -5.82 9.24
C LYS A 43 7.71 -4.78 8.21
N ASN A 44 8.27 -4.83 7.01
CA ASN A 44 7.89 -3.91 5.94
C ASN A 44 6.46 -4.16 5.47
N TRP A 45 6.04 -5.41 5.33
CA TRP A 45 4.67 -5.78 4.97
C TRP A 45 3.66 -5.27 5.99
N GLU A 46 3.91 -5.52 7.28
CA GLU A 46 3.11 -5.02 8.40
C GLU A 46 3.07 -3.48 8.45
N SER A 47 4.14 -2.79 8.06
CA SER A 47 4.16 -1.32 8.02
C SER A 47 3.35 -0.71 6.88
N ILE A 48 3.05 -1.49 5.84
CA ILE A 48 2.24 -1.07 4.70
C ILE A 48 0.75 -1.30 4.99
N GLU A 49 0.43 -2.28 5.83
CA GLU A 49 -0.93 -2.42 6.35
C GLU A 49 -1.18 -1.31 7.40
N PRO A 50 -2.12 -0.38 7.15
CA PRO A 50 -2.54 0.53 8.21
C PRO A 50 -3.12 -0.31 9.36
N GLU A 51 -2.81 0.04 10.62
CA GLU A 51 -3.28 -0.68 11.82
C GLU A 51 -4.81 -0.91 11.85
N ASP A 52 -5.57 -0.12 11.09
CA ASP A 52 -7.03 -0.21 10.97
C ASP A 52 -7.53 -0.78 9.62
N GLY A 53 -6.66 -1.29 8.75
CA GLY A 53 -7.00 -1.79 7.41
C GLY A 53 -7.60 -0.73 6.47
N LYS A 54 -7.64 0.54 6.89
CA LYS A 54 -8.19 1.66 6.14
C LYS A 54 -7.10 2.69 5.92
N ILE A 55 -6.52 2.70 4.72
CA ILE A 55 -6.01 3.97 4.19
C ILE A 55 -7.27 4.83 4.00
N ARG A 56 -7.63 5.62 5.02
CA ARG A 56 -8.64 6.68 4.87
C ARG A 56 -7.97 7.77 4.03
N VAL A 57 -7.89 7.56 2.72
CA VAL A 57 -7.71 8.68 1.81
C VAL A 57 -8.97 9.50 1.93
N ASP A 58 -8.87 10.66 2.59
CA ASP A 58 -9.92 11.65 2.58
C ASP A 58 -10.00 12.20 1.15
N THR A 59 -10.84 11.55 0.34
CA THR A 59 -11.01 11.88 -1.07
C THR A 59 -11.54 13.30 -1.22
N ASP A 60 -12.38 13.75 -0.29
CA ASP A 60 -12.98 15.09 -0.33
C ASP A 60 -11.90 16.15 -0.12
N GLN A 61 -11.03 15.96 0.88
CA GLN A 61 -9.89 16.85 1.11
C GLN A 61 -8.91 16.83 -0.06
N ALA A 62 -8.68 15.67 -0.68
CA ALA A 62 -7.82 15.56 -1.85
C ALA A 62 -8.38 16.34 -3.06
N TRP A 63 -9.71 16.26 -3.29
CA TRP A 63 -10.40 17.02 -4.34
C TRP A 63 -10.40 18.52 -4.05
N MET A 64 -10.62 18.94 -2.82
CA MET A 64 -10.54 20.36 -2.43
C MET A 64 -9.14 20.94 -2.68
N ASN A 65 -8.09 20.20 -2.31
CA ASN A 65 -6.71 20.64 -2.54
C ASN A 65 -6.39 20.76 -4.03
N LEU A 66 -6.88 19.83 -4.85
CA LEU A 66 -6.71 19.89 -6.31
C LEU A 66 -7.46 21.09 -6.89
N ARG A 67 -8.71 21.30 -6.49
CA ARG A 67 -9.54 22.44 -6.92
C ARG A 67 -8.84 23.76 -6.60
N ASN A 68 -8.40 23.95 -5.37
CA ASN A 68 -7.71 25.17 -4.94
C ASN A 68 -6.44 25.44 -5.76
N ARG A 69 -5.70 24.39 -6.14
CA ARG A 69 -4.53 24.53 -7.02
C ARG A 69 -4.92 24.99 -8.42
N LEU A 70 -5.95 24.36 -9.00
CA LEU A 70 -6.44 24.73 -10.32
C LEU A 70 -7.03 26.14 -10.36
N GLU A 71 -7.69 26.59 -9.29
CA GLU A 71 -8.16 27.98 -9.13
C GLU A 71 -6.98 28.96 -9.02
N ASN A 72 -5.97 28.65 -8.21
CA ASN A 72 -4.75 29.47 -8.08
C ASN A 72 -3.95 29.56 -9.39
N ASP A 73 -3.93 28.48 -10.17
CA ASP A 73 -3.26 28.43 -11.47
C ASP A 73 -4.12 29.06 -12.59
N GLY A 74 -5.32 29.56 -12.27
CA GLY A 74 -6.24 30.19 -13.23
C GLY A 74 -6.86 29.21 -14.24
N LEU A 75 -6.76 27.90 -13.97
CA LEU A 75 -7.27 26.81 -14.81
C LEU A 75 -8.73 26.46 -14.49
N LEU A 76 -9.24 26.90 -13.34
CA LEU A 76 -10.65 26.93 -13.01
C LEU A 76 -11.11 28.39 -12.95
N SER A 77 -11.96 28.78 -13.90
CA SER A 77 -12.78 29.99 -13.83
C SER A 77 -14.22 29.55 -13.56
N ASP A 78 -14.90 30.18 -12.61
CA ASP A 78 -16.30 29.87 -12.30
C ASP A 78 -17.13 29.86 -13.59
N PRO A 79 -17.98 28.84 -13.85
CA PRO A 79 -18.97 28.97 -14.90
C PRO A 79 -19.86 30.16 -14.52
N ALA A 80 -19.86 31.18 -15.35
CA ALA A 80 -20.69 32.37 -15.20
C ALA A 80 -22.09 31.98 -14.71
N GLU A 81 -22.53 32.61 -13.62
CA GLU A 81 -23.86 32.42 -13.03
C GLU A 81 -24.93 32.40 -14.14
N PRO A 82 -25.87 31.46 -14.14
CA PRO A 82 -26.99 31.53 -15.06
C PRO A 82 -27.74 32.83 -14.77
N ALA A 83 -27.74 33.72 -15.77
CA ALA A 83 -28.40 35.02 -15.72
C ALA A 83 -29.84 34.87 -15.19
N THR A 84 -30.06 35.40 -13.99
CA THR A 84 -31.39 35.54 -13.40
C THR A 84 -32.23 36.41 -14.33
N THR A 85 -33.07 35.78 -15.15
CA THR A 85 -34.08 36.50 -15.94
C THR A 85 -35.35 36.58 -15.10
N LYS A 86 -35.75 37.82 -14.83
CA LYS A 86 -36.95 38.26 -14.11
C LYS A 86 -38.24 37.66 -14.67
#